data_AF-A0AAD2MIF1-F1
#
_entry.id   AF-A0AAD2MIF1-F1
#
_cell.length_a   1.000
_cell.length_b   1.000
_cell.length_c   1.000
_cell.angle_alpha   90.00
_cell.angle_beta   90.00
_cell.angle_gamma   90.00
#
_symmetry.space_group_name_H-M   'P 1'
#
loop_
_entity.id
_entity.type
_entity.pdbx_description
1 polymer ?
#
loop_
_entity_poly.entity_id
_entity_poly.type
_entity_poly.pdbx_seq_one_letter_code
_entity_poly.pdbx_strand_id
1 'polypeptide(L)'
;MATYAVKQLEISVKDSGESGDGVSIKDLETLDISLNSNVEQYTTIGEVFERAVKTGAAMELGLDGKYNESDPGQNELRETWDKVGAEAEKTIVVKFPAGSKYEITGPIGINDFGGG
;
A
#
# COMPACT_ATOMS: atom_id res chain seq x y z
N MET A 1 19.21 -3.90 5.23
CA MET A 1 17.74 -4.04 5.21
C MET A 1 17.45 -5.51 5.02
N ALA A 2 16.60 -6.13 5.83
CA ALA A 2 16.31 -7.56 5.69
C ALA A 2 15.47 -7.77 4.41
N THR A 3 15.91 -8.66 3.53
CA THR A 3 15.18 -9.02 2.32
C THR A 3 14.37 -10.29 2.59
N TYR A 4 13.06 -10.24 2.41
CA TYR A 4 12.17 -11.40 2.54
C TYR A 4 11.59 -11.75 1.17
N ALA A 5 11.44 -13.04 0.87
CA ALA A 5 10.72 -13.46 -0.32
C ALA A 5 9.21 -13.22 -0.10
N VAL A 6 8.48 -12.83 -1.16
CA VAL A 6 7.03 -12.56 -1.11
C VAL A 6 6.25 -13.73 -0.49
N LYS A 7 6.63 -14.97 -0.83
CA LYS A 7 6.05 -16.21 -0.26
C LYS A 7 6.17 -16.37 1.26
N GLN A 8 6.98 -15.55 1.92
CA GLN A 8 7.18 -15.56 3.38
C GLN A 8 6.38 -14.47 4.07
N LEU A 9 5.74 -13.57 3.32
CA LEU A 9 4.91 -12.50 3.84
C LEU A 9 3.48 -13.01 4.00
N GLU A 10 2.82 -12.60 5.08
CA GLU A 10 1.37 -12.73 5.19
C GLU A 10 0.76 -11.37 4.90
N ILE A 11 -0.01 -11.29 3.82
CA ILE A 11 -0.67 -10.05 3.38
C ILE A 11 -2.17 -10.26 3.53
N SER A 12 -2.86 -9.29 4.12
CA SER A 12 -4.30 -9.34 4.31
C SER A 12 -4.96 -7.96 4.12
N VAL A 13 -6.23 -7.97 3.76
CA VAL A 13 -7.08 -6.80 3.51
C VAL A 13 -8.28 -6.81 4.46
N LYS A 14 -8.68 -5.62 4.91
CA LYS A 14 -9.90 -5.40 5.70
C LYS A 14 -10.52 -4.04 5.40
N ASP A 15 -11.75 -3.84 5.83
CA ASP A 15 -12.38 -2.51 5.75
C ASP A 15 -11.68 -1.49 6.65
N SER A 16 -11.70 -0.23 6.23
CA SER A 16 -11.13 0.88 6.99
C SER A 16 -11.80 0.98 8.37
N GLY A 17 -11.00 0.92 9.44
CA GLY A 17 -11.49 0.95 10.82
C GLY A 17 -11.84 -0.41 11.44
N GLU A 18 -11.75 -1.52 10.70
CA GLU A 18 -11.97 -2.85 11.26
C GLU A 18 -10.80 -3.35 12.12
N SER A 19 -11.13 -4.15 13.13
CA SER A 19 -10.17 -4.78 14.03
C SER A 19 -9.69 -6.13 13.48
N GLY A 20 -8.48 -6.53 13.86
CA GLY A 20 -7.86 -7.78 13.39
C GLY A 20 -7.05 -7.60 12.11
N ASP A 21 -6.69 -8.72 11.50
CA ASP A 21 -5.82 -8.76 10.31
C ASP A 21 -6.61 -8.77 8.99
N GLY A 22 -7.89 -9.12 9.01
CA GLY A 22 -8.72 -9.20 7.81
C GLY A 22 -8.60 -10.52 7.06
N VAL A 23 -8.91 -10.47 5.77
CA VAL A 23 -8.89 -11.60 4.85
C VAL A 23 -7.53 -11.69 4.14
N SER A 24 -6.93 -12.89 4.14
CA SER A 24 -5.61 -13.11 3.52
C SER A 24 -5.66 -13.00 2.00
N ILE A 25 -4.69 -12.32 1.41
CA ILE A 25 -4.39 -12.34 -0.02
C ILE A 25 -3.26 -13.35 -0.24
N LYS A 26 -3.53 -14.41 -0.99
CA LYS A 26 -2.62 -15.54 -1.18
C LYS A 26 -1.88 -15.48 -2.51
N ASP A 27 -2.57 -15.06 -3.56
CA ASP A 27 -1.98 -15.02 -4.90
C ASP A 27 -1.37 -13.65 -5.18
N LEU A 28 -0.08 -13.49 -4.84
CA LEU A 28 0.70 -12.30 -5.13
C LEU A 28 2.09 -12.70 -5.62
N GLU A 29 2.59 -12.00 -6.63
CA GLU A 29 3.92 -12.20 -7.20
C GLU A 29 4.91 -11.16 -6.64
N THR A 30 4.46 -9.92 -6.45
CA THR A 30 5.31 -8.80 -6.02
C THR A 30 4.63 -7.93 -4.97
N LEU A 31 5.44 -7.45 -4.01
CA LEU A 31 5.10 -6.40 -3.07
C LEU A 31 6.11 -5.26 -3.24
N ASP A 32 5.64 -4.07 -3.58
CA ASP A 32 6.42 -2.85 -3.60
C ASP A 32 5.92 -1.86 -2.53
N ILE A 33 6.85 -1.25 -1.80
CA ILE A 33 6.54 -0.19 -0.83
C ILE A 33 7.37 1.01 -1.22
N SER A 34 6.70 2.05 -1.70
CA SER A 34 7.35 3.30 -2.09
C SER A 34 6.92 4.45 -1.19
N LEU A 35 7.88 5.36 -0.93
CA LEU A 35 7.63 6.58 -0.18
C LEU A 35 7.91 7.76 -1.10
N ASN A 36 6.86 8.49 -1.44
CA ASN A 36 6.96 9.75 -2.15
C ASN A 36 7.02 10.91 -1.14
N SER A 37 8.04 11.75 -1.26
CA SER A 37 8.28 12.87 -0.35
C SER A 37 8.49 14.12 -1.17
N ASN A 38 7.58 15.09 -1.03
CA ASN A 38 7.73 16.41 -1.62
C ASN A 38 8.52 17.28 -0.67
N VAL A 39 9.69 17.74 -1.13
CA VAL A 39 10.54 18.68 -0.41
C VAL A 39 10.69 19.93 -1.26
N GLU A 40 10.22 21.05 -0.75
CA GLU A 40 10.42 22.35 -1.39
C GLU A 40 11.69 22.98 -0.85
N GLN A 41 12.55 23.39 -1.77
CA GLN A 41 13.77 24.14 -1.49
C GLN A 41 13.53 25.62 -1.79
N TYR A 42 13.94 26.50 -0.87
CA TYR A 42 13.80 27.93 -1.04
C TYR A 42 14.97 28.69 -0.39
N THR A 43 15.37 29.78 -1.03
CA THR A 43 16.40 30.69 -0.52
C THR A 43 15.74 31.80 0.30
N THR A 44 16.28 32.10 1.48
CA THR A 44 15.83 33.25 2.28
C THR A 44 16.71 34.47 2.03
N ILE A 45 16.16 35.66 2.26
CA ILE A 45 16.87 36.92 2.00
C ILE A 45 18.11 37.00 2.91
N GLY A 46 19.29 37.13 2.31
CA GLY A 46 20.55 37.32 3.02
C GLY A 46 21.27 36.03 3.44
N GLU A 47 20.74 34.85 3.12
CA GLU A 47 21.41 33.58 3.37
C GLU A 47 22.02 32.99 2.07
N VAL A 48 23.17 32.33 2.22
CA VAL A 48 23.85 31.62 1.11
C VAL A 48 23.34 30.18 0.98
N PHE A 49 22.77 29.61 2.04
CA PHE A 49 22.25 28.25 2.06
C PHE A 49 20.75 28.22 1.80
N GLU A 50 20.33 27.32 0.92
CA GLU A 50 18.93 27.01 0.70
C GLU A 50 18.35 26.27 1.91
N ARG A 51 17.11 26.60 2.25
CA ARG A 51 16.32 25.87 3.25
C ARG A 51 15.46 24.84 2.54
N ALA A 52 15.21 23.71 3.21
CA ALA A 52 14.36 22.65 2.70
C ALA A 52 13.22 22.38 3.69
N VAL A 53 11.99 22.36 3.19
CA VAL A 53 10.80 22.01 3.97
C VAL A 53 10.06 20.88 3.28
N LYS A 54 9.75 19.82 4.02
CA LYS A 54 8.92 18.72 3.53
C LYS A 54 7.46 19.18 3.52
N THR A 55 6.86 19.30 2.34
CA THR A 55 5.49 19.80 2.12
C THR A 55 4.48 18.69 1.91
N GLY A 56 4.94 17.49 1.57
CA GLY A 56 4.08 16.33 1.39
C GLY A 56 4.82 15.02 1.66
N ALA A 57 4.08 14.04 2.16
CA ALA A 57 4.51 12.65 2.22
C ALA A 57 3.33 11.79 1.75
N ALA A 58 3.57 10.93 0.78
CA ALA A 58 2.64 9.90 0.37
C ALA A 58 3.37 8.56 0.37
N MET A 59 2.68 7.51 0.77
CA MET A 59 3.22 6.17 0.80
C MET A 59 2.30 5.29 -0.02
N GLU A 60 2.89 4.51 -0.90
CA GLU A 60 2.16 3.71 -1.87
C GLU A 60 2.59 2.25 -1.70
N LEU A 61 1.60 1.37 -1.70
CA LEU A 61 1.78 -0.07 -1.65
C LEU A 61 1.36 -0.65 -3.00
N GLY A 62 2.32 -1.16 -3.76
CA GLY A 62 2.07 -1.88 -5.00
C GLY A 62 1.91 -3.38 -4.73
N LEU A 63 0.80 -3.96 -5.18
CA LEU A 63 0.56 -5.40 -5.15
C LEU A 63 0.35 -5.88 -6.59
N ASP A 64 1.24 -6.74 -7.08
CA ASP A 64 1.10 -7.36 -8.40
C ASP A 64 0.91 -8.87 -8.27
N GLY A 65 0.03 -9.41 -9.11
CA GLY A 65 -0.26 -10.83 -9.17
C GLY A 65 -1.34 -11.12 -10.21
N LYS A 66 -1.69 -12.40 -10.36
CA LYS A 66 -2.78 -12.82 -11.23
C LYS A 66 -4.06 -12.91 -10.42
N TYR A 67 -5.16 -12.42 -11.00
CA TYR A 67 -6.45 -12.53 -10.36
C TYR A 67 -6.90 -14.00 -10.26
N ASN A 68 -7.28 -14.42 -9.06
CA ASN A 68 -7.85 -15.72 -8.73
C ASN A 68 -9.17 -15.52 -7.97
N GLU A 69 -10.28 -15.90 -8.58
CA GLU A 69 -11.62 -15.81 -7.98
C GLU A 69 -11.79 -16.64 -6.70
N SER A 70 -10.93 -17.65 -6.50
CA SER A 70 -10.90 -18.46 -5.27
C SER A 70 -10.12 -17.80 -4.13
N ASP A 71 -9.45 -16.67 -4.38
CA ASP A 71 -8.77 -15.87 -3.37
C ASP A 71 -9.71 -14.78 -2.82
N PRO A 72 -10.26 -14.96 -1.60
CA PRO A 72 -11.21 -14.02 -1.04
C PRO A 72 -10.60 -12.63 -0.78
N GLY A 73 -9.29 -12.54 -0.51
CA GLY A 73 -8.63 -11.25 -0.29
C GLY A 73 -8.52 -10.43 -1.56
N GLN A 74 -8.24 -11.08 -2.70
CA GLN A 74 -8.28 -10.39 -3.99
C GLN A 74 -9.70 -9.96 -4.38
N ASN A 75 -10.71 -10.77 -4.05
CA ASN A 75 -12.11 -10.41 -4.30
C ASN A 75 -12.51 -9.14 -3.53
N GLU A 76 -12.07 -8.98 -2.28
CA GLU A 76 -12.32 -7.76 -1.51
C GLU A 76 -11.66 -6.51 -2.11
N LEU A 77 -10.44 -6.64 -2.64
CA LEU A 77 -9.82 -5.54 -3.39
C LEU A 77 -10.61 -5.25 -4.66
N ARG A 78 -11.03 -6.30 -5.38
CA ARG A 78 -11.81 -6.16 -6.60
C ARG A 78 -13.13 -5.44 -6.38
N GLU A 79 -13.76 -5.55 -5.22
CA GLU A 79 -14.98 -4.81 -4.87
C GLU A 79 -14.81 -3.29 -4.79
N THR A 80 -13.58 -2.76 -4.75
CA THR A 80 -13.35 -1.31 -4.72
C THR A 80 -13.12 -0.69 -6.10
N TRP A 81 -13.19 -1.49 -7.17
CA TRP A 81 -12.79 -1.06 -8.52
C TRP A 81 -13.57 0.14 -9.09
N ASP A 82 -14.85 0.25 -8.75
CA ASP A 82 -15.75 1.32 -9.19
C ASP A 82 -16.04 2.34 -8.07
N LYS A 83 -15.46 2.14 -6.88
CA LYS A 83 -15.64 3.00 -5.73
C LYS A 83 -14.70 4.20 -5.78
N VAL A 84 -15.09 5.29 -5.13
CA VAL A 84 -14.32 6.55 -5.12
C VAL A 84 -14.30 7.15 -3.72
N GLY A 85 -13.21 7.82 -3.36
CA GLY A 85 -13.06 8.47 -2.07
C GLY A 85 -13.03 7.45 -0.93
N ALA A 86 -13.72 7.76 0.17
CA ALA A 86 -13.72 6.92 1.38
C ALA A 86 -14.28 5.50 1.14
N GLU A 87 -15.14 5.32 0.14
CA GLU A 87 -15.69 3.99 -0.20
C GLU A 87 -14.65 3.08 -0.87
N ALA A 88 -13.59 3.65 -1.44
CA ALA A 88 -12.47 2.91 -1.99
C ALA A 88 -11.38 2.60 -0.96
N GLU A 89 -11.52 3.08 0.29
CA GLU A 89 -10.51 2.89 1.33
C GLU A 89 -10.56 1.47 1.90
N LYS A 90 -9.40 0.82 1.91
CA LYS A 90 -9.16 -0.42 2.63
C LYS A 90 -7.91 -0.29 3.48
N THR A 91 -7.76 -1.18 4.44
CA THR A 91 -6.51 -1.33 5.20
C THR A 91 -5.79 -2.58 4.75
N ILE A 92 -4.55 -2.43 4.30
CA ILE A 92 -3.66 -3.55 3.99
C ILE A 92 -2.73 -3.79 5.17
N VAL A 93 -2.64 -5.05 5.56
CA VAL A 93 -1.80 -5.53 6.65
C VAL A 93 -0.73 -6.45 6.07
N VAL A 94 0.53 -6.14 6.36
CA VAL A 94 1.69 -6.96 5.97
C VAL A 94 2.40 -7.44 7.22
N LYS A 95 2.49 -8.75 7.41
CA LYS A 95 3.30 -9.36 8.47
C LYS A 95 4.58 -9.93 7.89
N PHE A 96 5.68 -9.54 8.50
CA PHE A 96 7.00 -10.02 8.13
C PHE A 96 7.40 -11.23 8.98
N PRO A 97 8.23 -12.16 8.46
CA PRO A 97 8.70 -13.33 9.20
C PRO A 97 9.38 -13.01 10.53
N ALA A 98 9.98 -11.82 10.65
CA ALA A 98 10.61 -11.35 11.88
C ALA A 98 9.61 -10.91 12.97
N GLY A 99 8.30 -11.02 12.72
CA GLY A 99 7.24 -10.70 13.67
C GLY A 99 6.82 -9.22 13.66
N SER A 100 7.48 -8.37 12.88
CA SER A 100 7.01 -7.00 12.67
C SER A 100 5.74 -7.00 11.80
N LYS A 101 4.79 -6.14 12.18
CA LYS A 101 3.54 -5.91 11.45
C LYS A 101 3.54 -4.49 10.91
N TYR A 102 3.04 -4.35 9.69
CA TYR A 102 2.86 -3.07 9.02
C TYR A 102 1.42 -2.95 8.56
N GLU A 103 0.77 -1.82 8.88
CA GLU A 103 -0.61 -1.53 8.47
C GLU A 103 -0.63 -0.19 7.73
N ILE A 104 -1.28 -0.17 6.57
CA ILE A 104 -1.50 1.04 5.78
C ILE A 104 -2.96 1.12 5.37
N THR A 105 -3.58 2.27 5.61
CA THR A 105 -4.96 2.57 5.20
C THR A 105 -4.93 3.62 4.11
N GLY A 106 -5.67 3.38 3.04
CA GLY A 106 -5.77 4.32 1.94
C GLY A 106 -6.71 3.82 0.83
N PRO A 107 -6.99 4.68 -0.16
CA PRO A 107 -7.81 4.29 -1.31
C PRO A 107 -7.08 3.25 -2.17
N ILE A 108 -7.80 2.22 -2.59
CA ILE A 108 -7.29 1.19 -3.49
C ILE A 108 -7.55 1.61 -4.94
N GLY A 109 -6.48 1.76 -5.71
CA GLY A 109 -6.55 1.92 -7.16
C GLY A 109 -6.27 0.60 -7.87
N ILE A 110 -7.19 0.14 -8.71
CA ILE A 110 -6.97 -1.03 -9.57
C ILE A 110 -6.56 -0.55 -10.95
N ASN A 111 -5.28 -0.73 -11.28
CA ASN A 111 -4.70 -0.26 -12.54
C ASN A 111 -4.94 -1.22 -13.71
N ASP A 112 -5.16 -2.52 -13.44
CA ASP A 112 -5.49 -3.52 -14.45
C ASP A 112 -6.67 -4.38 -13.98
N PHE A 113 -7.78 -4.27 -14.70
CA PHE A 113 -9.03 -4.98 -14.42
C PHE A 113 -9.13 -6.32 -15.18
N GLY A 114 -8.24 -6.52 -16.15
CA GLY A 114 -8.47 -7.33 -17.35
C GLY A 114 -7.36 -8.33 -17.71
N GLY A 115 -6.57 -8.81 -16.75
CA GLY A 115 -5.99 -10.15 -16.78
C GLY A 115 -4.75 -10.40 -17.66
N GLY A 116 -3.96 -11.41 -17.24
CA GLY A 116 -2.89 -12.02 -18.03
C GLY A 116 -1.52 -12.00 -17.39
#